data_AF-A0A9W9Z0E4-F1
#
_entry.id   AF-A0A9W9Z0E4-F1
#
_cell.length_a   1.000
_cell.length_b   1.000
_cell.length_c   1.000
_cell.angle_alpha   90.00
_cell.angle_beta   90.00
_cell.angle_gamma   90.00
#
_symmetry.space_group_name_H-M   'P 1'
#
loop_
_entity.id
_entity.type
_entity.pdbx_description
1 polymer ?
#
loop_
_entity_poly.entity_id
_entity_poly.type
_entity_poly.pdbx_seq_one_letter_code
_entity_poly.pdbx_strand_id
1 'polypeptide(L)'
;MYKMNKFHFHLSDSEGWRLEIPGLDELTGVGARRCHDLLEGRCIMSQLGSGPFDTSTSGTGYYSTEDYREILRHATQRHIQVIPEFDFPRHSHAAIISMIARHDRMVTQRGKEREAKNFLLCDLKDKSQYSTPQGFPDDVINPCINSTYDFLEYLLSTLLHLHGDIQPLTFFHFGGDEVPDGVWVESPECHKMTHAFEGSIHFTKQVLMEHFIRNLIHITQKYGLDIGAWGDAFTSKDGAVINRDALSNKGCSRIFWGSKRR
;
A
#
# COMPACT_ATOMS: atom_id res chain seq x y z
N MET A 1 -28.98 15.34 7.50
CA MET A 1 -27.59 14.94 7.16
C MET A 1 -26.67 16.16 7.21
N TYR A 2 -25.43 15.99 7.70
CA TYR A 2 -24.52 17.06 8.17
C TYR A 2 -23.59 17.69 7.12
N LYS A 3 -23.90 17.57 5.82
CA LYS A 3 -23.10 18.12 4.70
C LYS A 3 -21.64 17.63 4.59
N MET A 4 -21.31 16.46 5.14
CA MET A 4 -20.04 15.80 4.85
C MET A 4 -20.02 15.35 3.38
N ASN A 5 -18.94 15.61 2.65
CA ASN A 5 -18.85 15.40 1.19
C ASN A 5 -17.59 14.65 0.73
N LYS A 6 -16.75 14.17 1.65
CA LYS A 6 -15.60 13.31 1.35
C LYS A 6 -15.70 12.05 2.21
N PHE A 7 -15.51 10.91 1.58
CA PHE A 7 -15.37 9.62 2.22
C PHE A 7 -13.97 9.09 1.93
N HIS A 8 -13.07 9.30 2.88
CA HIS A 8 -11.73 8.74 2.82
C HIS A 8 -11.80 7.27 3.22
N PHE A 9 -11.41 6.38 2.33
CA PHE A 9 -11.69 4.96 2.44
C PHE A 9 -10.40 4.14 2.46
N HIS A 10 -9.95 3.85 3.66
CA HIS A 10 -8.79 3.03 3.98
C HIS A 10 -9.08 1.54 3.68
N LEU A 11 -8.54 1.05 2.56
CA LEU A 11 -8.88 -0.25 1.98
C LEU A 11 -7.81 -1.32 2.19
N SER A 12 -6.60 -0.95 2.62
CA SER A 12 -5.55 -1.90 2.95
C SER A 12 -4.69 -1.39 4.11
N ASP A 13 -4.39 -2.31 5.02
CA ASP A 13 -3.40 -2.15 6.09
C ASP A 13 -2.70 -3.51 6.28
N SER A 14 -1.79 -3.61 7.24
CA SER A 14 -1.11 -4.83 7.64
C SER A 14 -2.07 -5.98 7.97
N GLU A 15 -3.19 -5.69 8.64
CA GLU A 15 -4.18 -6.70 9.04
C GLU A 15 -5.27 -6.96 7.99
N GLY A 16 -5.16 -6.40 6.80
CA GLY A 16 -5.82 -6.97 5.65
C GLY A 16 -6.07 -6.05 4.47
N TRP A 17 -6.42 -6.71 3.37
CA TRP A 17 -6.74 -6.11 2.09
C TRP A 17 -8.23 -6.24 1.79
N ARG A 18 -8.92 -5.16 1.38
CA ARG A 18 -10.40 -5.11 1.39
C ARG A 18 -11.05 -4.83 0.05
N LEU A 19 -10.31 -4.77 -1.07
CA LEU A 19 -10.91 -4.55 -2.39
C LEU A 19 -10.51 -5.64 -3.39
N GLU A 20 -11.45 -6.21 -4.12
CA GLU A 20 -11.13 -7.09 -5.24
C GLU A 20 -10.34 -6.35 -6.33
N ILE A 21 -9.17 -6.88 -6.68
CA ILE A 21 -8.37 -6.44 -7.83
C ILE A 21 -8.30 -7.59 -8.82
N PRO A 22 -9.10 -7.57 -9.90
CA PRO A 22 -9.12 -8.65 -10.89
C PRO A 22 -7.71 -8.98 -11.37
N GLY A 23 -7.34 -10.27 -11.44
CA GLY A 23 -6.01 -10.72 -11.86
C GLY A 23 -4.97 -10.84 -10.75
N LEU A 24 -5.23 -10.25 -9.58
CA LEU A 24 -4.47 -10.37 -8.35
C LEU A 24 -5.31 -11.01 -7.25
N ASP A 25 -5.89 -12.17 -7.56
CA ASP A 25 -6.86 -12.89 -6.71
C ASP A 25 -6.33 -13.17 -5.30
N GLU A 26 -5.01 -13.28 -5.12
CA GLU A 26 -4.39 -13.52 -3.81
C GLU A 26 -4.61 -12.38 -2.82
N LEU A 27 -4.76 -11.13 -3.28
CA LEU A 27 -5.02 -9.98 -2.40
C LEU A 27 -6.27 -10.21 -1.56
N THR A 28 -7.32 -10.76 -2.16
CA THR A 28 -8.57 -11.11 -1.46
C THR A 28 -8.63 -12.58 -1.04
N GLY A 29 -7.92 -13.46 -1.71
CA GLY A 29 -7.84 -14.90 -1.38
C GLY A 29 -7.01 -15.20 -0.13
N VAL A 30 -6.02 -14.36 0.18
CA VAL A 30 -5.12 -14.47 1.33
C VAL A 30 -5.21 -13.22 2.20
N GLY A 31 -4.89 -12.04 1.66
CA GLY A 31 -4.80 -10.79 2.41
C GLY A 31 -6.10 -10.30 3.03
N ALA A 32 -7.26 -10.69 2.49
CA ALA A 32 -8.55 -10.34 3.09
C ALA A 32 -8.98 -11.28 4.23
N ARG A 33 -8.22 -12.33 4.53
CA ARG A 33 -8.61 -13.43 5.43
C ARG A 33 -7.62 -13.54 6.59
N ARG A 34 -8.16 -13.66 7.80
CA ARG A 34 -7.36 -13.89 9.01
C ARG A 34 -7.63 -15.26 9.59
N CYS A 35 -6.58 -16.03 9.83
CA CYS A 35 -6.67 -17.33 10.51
C CYS A 35 -5.34 -17.74 11.16
N HIS A 36 -5.35 -18.86 11.89
CA HIS A 36 -4.14 -19.42 12.48
C HIS A 36 -3.38 -20.24 11.43
N ASP A 37 -2.60 -19.55 10.60
CA ASP A 37 -1.68 -20.15 9.63
C ASP A 37 -0.28 -19.55 9.80
N LEU A 38 0.61 -20.29 10.48
CA LEU A 38 1.97 -19.81 10.80
C LEU A 38 2.85 -19.56 9.57
N LEU A 39 2.47 -20.08 8.40
CA LEU A 39 3.19 -19.87 7.14
C LEU A 39 2.54 -18.77 6.28
N GLU A 40 1.38 -18.26 6.70
CA GLU A 40 0.60 -17.22 6.02
C GLU A 40 0.30 -17.47 4.53
N GLY A 41 0.26 -18.74 4.10
CA GLY A 41 0.05 -19.09 2.68
C GLY A 41 -1.41 -19.09 2.24
N ARG A 42 -2.36 -19.18 3.18
CA ARG A 42 -3.82 -19.24 2.89
C ARG A 42 -4.61 -18.08 3.50
N CYS A 43 -4.06 -17.44 4.51
CA CYS A 43 -4.62 -16.33 5.26
C CYS A 43 -3.46 -15.63 5.97
N ILE A 44 -3.59 -14.35 6.29
CA ILE A 44 -2.66 -13.68 7.21
C ILE A 44 -2.96 -14.07 8.67
N MET A 45 -1.98 -13.92 9.55
CA MET A 45 -2.11 -14.25 10.97
C MET A 45 -3.25 -13.48 11.64
N SER A 46 -3.94 -14.17 12.55
CA SER A 46 -5.04 -13.58 13.32
C SER A 46 -4.58 -12.38 14.14
N GLN A 47 -5.35 -11.29 14.07
CA GLN A 47 -5.11 -10.04 14.80
C GLN A 47 -6.41 -9.53 15.43
N LEU A 48 -6.32 -8.62 16.40
CA LEU A 48 -7.46 -7.88 16.97
C LEU A 48 -8.60 -8.76 17.54
N GLY A 49 -8.29 -9.98 18.00
CA GLY A 49 -9.29 -10.90 18.54
C GLY A 49 -10.26 -11.48 17.50
N SER A 50 -9.85 -11.57 16.23
CA SER A 50 -10.63 -12.18 15.13
C SER A 50 -10.93 -13.67 15.30
N GLY A 51 -10.23 -14.34 16.22
CA GLY A 51 -10.29 -15.80 16.40
C GLY A 51 -9.32 -16.53 15.45
N PRO A 52 -9.14 -17.85 15.64
CA PRO A 52 -8.14 -18.62 14.91
C PRO A 52 -8.64 -19.18 13.56
N PHE A 53 -9.94 -19.05 13.26
CA PHE A 53 -10.56 -19.64 12.07
C PHE A 53 -11.03 -18.55 11.11
N ASP A 54 -10.91 -18.82 9.81
CA ASP A 54 -11.36 -17.94 8.71
C ASP A 54 -12.88 -17.98 8.46
N THR A 55 -13.64 -18.65 9.32
CA THR A 55 -15.09 -18.87 9.18
C THR A 55 -15.92 -17.70 9.70
N SER A 56 -15.32 -16.76 10.41
CA SER A 56 -15.98 -15.57 10.96
C SER A 56 -15.71 -14.35 10.07
N THR A 57 -16.68 -13.44 9.98
CA THR A 57 -16.48 -12.12 9.35
C THR A 57 -15.62 -11.18 10.20
N SER A 58 -15.42 -11.50 11.49
CA SER A 58 -14.51 -10.75 12.36
C SER A 58 -13.07 -10.96 11.86
N GLY A 59 -12.61 -10.09 10.97
CA GLY A 59 -11.27 -10.11 10.42
C GLY A 59 -11.14 -10.66 9.00
N THR A 60 -12.20 -11.25 8.46
CA THR A 60 -12.27 -11.79 7.09
C THR A 60 -13.35 -11.10 6.27
N GLY A 61 -13.03 -10.75 5.02
CA GLY A 61 -13.97 -10.15 4.07
C GLY A 61 -13.35 -9.03 3.25
N TYR A 62 -13.96 -8.75 2.11
CA TYR A 62 -13.56 -7.71 1.16
C TYR A 62 -14.79 -7.25 0.36
N TYR A 63 -14.67 -6.09 -0.29
CA TYR A 63 -15.63 -5.60 -1.27
C TYR A 63 -15.29 -6.18 -2.64
N SER A 64 -16.25 -6.86 -3.27
CA SER A 64 -16.14 -7.17 -4.70
C SER A 64 -16.07 -5.88 -5.53
N THR A 65 -15.66 -6.01 -6.78
CA THR A 65 -15.68 -4.91 -7.74
C THR A 65 -17.08 -4.28 -7.86
N GLU A 66 -18.15 -5.08 -7.78
CA GLU A 66 -19.52 -4.56 -7.82
C GLU A 66 -19.94 -3.91 -6.49
N ASP A 67 -19.56 -4.45 -5.33
CA ASP A 67 -19.82 -3.81 -4.02
C ASP A 67 -19.16 -2.42 -3.97
N TYR A 68 -17.92 -2.33 -4.44
CA TYR A 68 -17.21 -1.05 -4.51
C TYR A 68 -17.90 -0.06 -5.46
N ARG A 69 -18.34 -0.53 -6.64
CA ARG A 69 -19.10 0.29 -7.59
C ARG A 69 -20.46 0.72 -7.01
N GLU A 70 -21.12 -0.12 -6.22
CA GLU A 70 -22.33 0.26 -5.49
C GLU A 70 -22.04 1.37 -4.47
N ILE A 71 -20.96 1.26 -3.68
CA ILE A 71 -20.50 2.32 -2.77
C ILE A 71 -20.29 3.63 -3.53
N LEU A 72 -19.62 3.59 -4.68
CA LEU A 72 -19.41 4.78 -5.53
C LEU A 72 -20.74 5.39 -5.97
N ARG A 73 -21.69 4.59 -6.47
CA ARG A 73 -23.02 5.10 -6.89
C ARG A 73 -23.76 5.72 -5.72
N HIS A 74 -23.72 5.06 -4.57
CA HIS A 74 -24.40 5.50 -3.35
C HIS A 74 -23.82 6.83 -2.81
N ALA A 75 -22.50 6.97 -2.85
CA ALA A 75 -21.78 8.19 -2.48
C ALA A 75 -22.06 9.34 -3.46
N THR A 76 -22.02 9.08 -4.77
CA THR A 76 -22.33 10.07 -5.82
C THR A 76 -23.73 10.64 -5.67
N GLN A 77 -24.74 9.81 -5.40
CA GLN A 77 -26.12 10.27 -5.15
C GLN A 77 -26.25 11.22 -3.94
N ARG A 78 -25.25 11.24 -3.05
CA ARG A 78 -25.20 12.08 -1.85
C ARG A 78 -24.19 13.22 -1.97
N HIS A 79 -23.61 13.44 -3.16
CA HIS A 79 -22.55 14.41 -3.39
C HIS A 79 -21.30 14.15 -2.52
N ILE A 80 -21.02 12.88 -2.23
CA ILE A 80 -19.84 12.45 -1.48
C ILE A 80 -18.81 11.92 -2.47
N GLN A 81 -17.61 12.51 -2.47
CA GLN A 81 -16.46 11.96 -3.18
C GLN A 81 -15.83 10.84 -2.36
N VAL A 82 -15.66 9.66 -2.96
CA VAL A 82 -14.88 8.56 -2.41
C VAL A 82 -13.41 8.77 -2.78
N ILE A 83 -12.55 8.73 -1.77
CA ILE A 83 -11.10 8.81 -1.92
C ILE A 83 -10.54 7.46 -1.45
N PRO A 84 -10.12 6.57 -2.37
CA PRO A 84 -9.51 5.31 -1.98
C PRO A 84 -8.12 5.55 -1.40
N GLU A 85 -7.84 4.83 -0.33
CA GLU A 85 -6.54 4.77 0.31
C GLU A 85 -6.02 3.33 0.33
N PHE A 86 -4.81 3.16 -0.16
CA PHE A 86 -4.02 1.94 0.00
C PHE A 86 -2.67 2.34 0.58
N ASP A 87 -2.39 1.89 1.80
CA ASP A 87 -1.25 2.37 2.55
C ASP A 87 0.07 1.74 2.09
N PHE A 88 1.01 2.61 1.72
CA PHE A 88 2.32 2.26 1.22
C PHE A 88 3.34 3.37 1.57
N PRO A 89 4.61 3.05 1.84
CA PRO A 89 5.19 1.72 1.72
C PRO A 89 5.06 0.86 2.98
N ARG A 90 4.66 1.42 4.12
CA ARG A 90 4.34 0.65 5.33
C ARG A 90 2.87 0.19 5.30
N HIS A 91 2.40 -0.47 6.36
CA HIS A 91 1.00 -0.87 6.51
C HIS A 91 0.59 -1.84 5.38
N SER A 92 1.55 -2.65 4.94
CA SER A 92 1.48 -3.41 3.70
C SER A 92 1.59 -4.93 3.89
N HIS A 93 1.62 -5.43 5.12
CA HIS A 93 1.77 -6.88 5.40
C HIS A 93 0.80 -7.72 4.59
N ALA A 94 -0.49 -7.37 4.59
CA ALA A 94 -1.50 -8.10 3.82
C ALA A 94 -1.22 -8.15 2.32
N ALA A 95 -0.72 -7.05 1.74
CA ALA A 95 -0.36 -6.99 0.33
C ALA A 95 0.90 -7.82 0.04
N ILE A 96 1.92 -7.70 0.89
CA ILE A 96 3.20 -8.43 0.78
C ILE A 96 2.96 -9.93 0.83
N ILE A 97 2.28 -10.43 1.87
CA ILE A 97 1.97 -11.85 2.02
C ILE A 97 1.15 -12.37 0.84
N SER A 98 0.17 -11.60 0.38
CA SER A 98 -0.63 -12.00 -0.80
C SER A 98 0.21 -12.14 -2.06
N MET A 99 1.16 -11.23 -2.28
CA MET A 99 2.05 -11.29 -3.44
C MET A 99 3.14 -12.35 -3.31
N ILE A 100 3.57 -12.70 -2.10
CA ILE A 100 4.40 -13.89 -1.85
C ILE A 100 3.63 -15.16 -2.15
N ALA A 101 2.39 -15.30 -1.65
CA ALA A 101 1.54 -16.47 -1.94
C ALA A 101 1.29 -16.63 -3.45
N ARG A 102 1.12 -15.51 -4.16
CA ARG A 102 1.05 -15.47 -5.62
C ARG A 102 2.33 -16.00 -6.27
N HIS A 103 3.48 -15.45 -5.88
CA HIS A 103 4.78 -15.86 -6.38
C HIS A 103 4.98 -17.37 -6.19
N ASP A 104 4.75 -17.87 -4.98
CA ASP A 104 4.95 -19.27 -4.61
C ASP A 104 4.03 -20.21 -5.39
N ARG A 105 2.77 -19.83 -5.58
CA ARG A 105 1.85 -20.57 -6.46
C ARG A 105 2.38 -20.59 -7.90
N MET A 106 2.90 -19.48 -8.42
CA MET A 106 3.34 -19.38 -9.81
C MET A 106 4.64 -20.13 -10.10
N VAL A 107 5.61 -20.16 -9.17
CA VAL A 107 6.86 -20.91 -9.38
C VAL A 107 6.66 -22.42 -9.44
N THR A 108 5.56 -22.95 -8.90
CA THR A 108 5.20 -24.38 -9.07
C THR A 108 4.69 -24.71 -10.47
N GLN A 109 4.33 -23.69 -11.27
CA GLN A 109 3.80 -23.85 -12.61
C GLN A 109 4.93 -23.75 -13.63
N ARG A 110 5.06 -24.79 -14.46
CA ARG A 110 6.14 -24.88 -15.46
C ARG A 110 6.15 -23.66 -16.40
N GLY A 111 7.28 -22.96 -16.46
CA GLY A 111 7.50 -21.85 -17.39
C GLY A 111 7.00 -20.48 -16.89
N LYS A 112 6.50 -20.39 -15.65
CA LYS A 112 6.02 -19.13 -15.05
C LYS A 112 7.00 -18.47 -14.08
N GLU A 113 8.23 -18.96 -13.99
CA GLU A 113 9.24 -18.50 -13.02
C GLU A 113 9.58 -17.00 -13.18
N ARG A 114 9.51 -16.49 -14.41
CA ARG A 114 9.70 -15.06 -14.68
C ARG A 114 8.47 -14.25 -14.26
N GLU A 115 7.27 -14.72 -14.61
CA GLU A 115 6.01 -14.05 -14.29
C GLU A 115 5.71 -14.06 -12.80
N ALA A 116 6.19 -15.06 -12.06
CA ALA A 116 6.06 -15.15 -10.61
C ALA A 116 6.66 -13.94 -9.89
N LYS A 117 7.66 -13.28 -10.49
CA LYS A 117 8.29 -12.07 -9.95
C LYS A 117 7.49 -10.80 -10.23
N ASN A 118 6.54 -10.84 -11.16
CA ASN A 118 5.68 -9.70 -11.42
C ASN A 118 4.83 -9.45 -10.17
N PHE A 119 4.69 -8.18 -9.80
CA PHE A 119 3.90 -7.75 -8.64
C PHE A 119 4.43 -8.19 -7.26
N LEU A 120 5.62 -8.79 -7.19
CA LEU A 120 6.27 -9.02 -5.91
C LEU A 120 6.57 -7.67 -5.23
N LEU A 121 6.23 -7.55 -3.95
CA LEU A 121 6.34 -6.30 -3.18
C LEU A 121 7.52 -6.26 -2.21
N CYS A 122 8.25 -7.36 -2.07
CA CYS A 122 9.42 -7.45 -1.21
C CYS A 122 10.60 -8.08 -1.96
N ASP A 123 11.80 -7.80 -1.48
CA ASP A 123 12.98 -8.55 -1.87
C ASP A 123 13.07 -9.78 -0.95
N LEU A 124 12.83 -10.97 -1.49
CA LEU A 124 12.84 -12.23 -0.72
C LEU A 124 14.20 -12.54 -0.06
N LYS A 125 15.26 -11.80 -0.43
CA LYS A 125 16.59 -11.92 0.16
C LYS A 125 16.91 -10.81 1.17
N ASP A 126 15.99 -9.87 1.38
CA ASP A 126 16.13 -8.83 2.37
C ASP A 126 16.17 -9.45 3.77
N LYS A 127 17.16 -9.04 4.57
CA LYS A 127 17.34 -9.48 5.96
C LYS A 127 17.24 -8.33 6.96
N SER A 128 16.65 -7.22 6.53
CA SER A 128 16.51 -6.02 7.35
C SER A 128 15.72 -6.34 8.60
N GLN A 129 16.17 -5.82 9.74
CA GLN A 129 15.47 -5.96 11.00
C GLN A 129 15.01 -4.59 11.47
N TYR A 130 13.71 -4.44 11.62
CA TYR A 130 13.06 -3.23 12.10
C TYR A 130 11.91 -3.59 13.02
N SER A 131 11.47 -2.60 13.81
CA SER A 131 10.34 -2.75 14.72
C SER A 131 9.30 -1.71 14.38
N THR A 132 8.05 -2.13 14.36
CA THR A 132 6.90 -1.29 14.09
C THR A 132 6.06 -1.09 15.34
N PRO A 133 5.33 0.03 15.46
CA PRO A 133 4.42 0.25 16.58
C PRO A 133 3.38 -0.88 16.78
N GLN A 134 2.97 -1.53 15.68
CA GLN A 134 1.97 -2.59 15.63
C GLN A 134 2.58 -4.00 15.74
N GLY A 135 3.91 -4.13 15.75
CA GLY A 135 4.61 -5.39 15.99
C GLY A 135 4.79 -6.31 14.77
N PHE A 136 4.54 -5.79 13.56
CA PHE A 136 4.87 -6.49 12.31
C PHE A 136 6.36 -6.39 11.97
N PRO A 137 7.02 -7.51 11.64
CA PRO A 137 8.42 -7.53 11.20
C PRO A 137 8.60 -7.34 9.68
N ASP A 138 7.51 -7.38 8.91
CA ASP A 138 7.51 -7.53 7.45
C ASP A 138 6.38 -6.74 6.74
N ASP A 139 5.99 -5.58 7.30
CA ASP A 139 4.89 -4.75 6.79
C ASP A 139 5.31 -3.61 5.84
N VAL A 140 6.55 -3.62 5.34
CA VAL A 140 7.09 -2.56 4.48
C VAL A 140 7.46 -3.08 3.08
N ILE A 141 6.80 -2.57 2.04
CA ILE A 141 7.14 -2.91 0.65
C ILE A 141 8.53 -2.38 0.28
N ASN A 142 9.18 -3.02 -0.68
CA ASN A 142 10.51 -2.66 -1.13
C ASN A 142 10.42 -1.62 -2.27
N PRO A 143 10.94 -0.39 -2.11
CA PRO A 143 10.87 0.65 -3.12
C PRO A 143 11.93 0.48 -4.22
N CYS A 144 12.83 -0.50 -4.10
CA CYS A 144 13.98 -0.68 -4.98
C CYS A 144 13.76 -1.75 -6.07
N ILE A 145 12.58 -2.39 -6.09
CA ILE A 145 12.22 -3.38 -7.10
C ILE A 145 11.15 -2.83 -8.03
N ASN A 146 11.32 -3.06 -9.35
CA ASN A 146 10.38 -2.55 -10.35
C ASN A 146 8.97 -3.14 -10.21
N SER A 147 8.87 -4.38 -9.72
CA SER A 147 7.61 -5.08 -9.51
C SER A 147 6.67 -4.35 -8.53
N THR A 148 7.23 -3.57 -7.59
CA THR A 148 6.45 -2.69 -6.71
C THR A 148 5.70 -1.63 -7.51
N TYR A 149 6.36 -1.00 -8.47
CA TYR A 149 5.76 0.05 -9.28
C TYR A 149 4.80 -0.52 -10.34
N ASP A 150 5.10 -1.70 -10.88
CA ASP A 150 4.17 -2.44 -11.74
C ASP A 150 2.86 -2.75 -10.98
N PHE A 151 2.95 -3.14 -9.71
CA PHE A 151 1.79 -3.38 -8.84
C PHE A 151 0.99 -2.10 -8.60
N LEU A 152 1.65 -1.01 -8.21
CA LEU A 152 0.99 0.27 -7.95
C LEU A 152 0.30 0.81 -9.21
N GLU A 153 0.94 0.70 -10.37
CA GLU A 153 0.34 1.09 -11.65
C GLU A 153 -0.88 0.21 -11.99
N TYR A 154 -0.80 -1.10 -11.76
CA TYR A 154 -1.93 -2.01 -11.96
C TYR A 154 -3.11 -1.69 -11.04
N LEU A 155 -2.84 -1.44 -9.75
CA LEU A 155 -3.83 -1.03 -8.77
C LEU A 155 -4.52 0.27 -9.19
N LEU A 156 -3.76 1.31 -9.53
CA LEU A 156 -4.30 2.59 -9.96
C LEU A 156 -5.14 2.48 -11.23
N SER A 157 -4.67 1.71 -12.22
CA SER A 157 -5.43 1.46 -13.45
C SER A 157 -6.77 0.76 -13.16
N THR A 158 -6.79 -0.16 -12.20
CA THR A 158 -8.01 -0.84 -11.75
C THR A 158 -8.96 0.14 -11.07
N LEU A 159 -8.47 0.98 -10.16
CA LEU A 159 -9.28 1.99 -9.49
C LEU A 159 -9.88 3.00 -10.48
N LEU A 160 -9.10 3.48 -11.44
CA LEU A 160 -9.56 4.34 -12.53
C LEU A 160 -10.70 3.69 -13.32
N HIS A 161 -10.56 2.40 -13.63
CA HIS A 161 -11.60 1.64 -14.32
C HIS A 161 -12.88 1.52 -13.49
N LEU A 162 -12.76 1.17 -12.19
CA LEU A 162 -13.91 1.04 -11.29
C LEU A 162 -14.66 2.37 -11.10
N HIS A 163 -13.94 3.48 -11.09
CA HIS A 163 -14.49 4.83 -10.96
C HIS A 163 -15.08 5.41 -12.26
N GLY A 164 -14.62 4.94 -13.43
CA GLY A 164 -14.69 5.67 -14.70
C GLY A 164 -16.08 6.15 -15.13
N ASP A 165 -17.12 5.33 -14.99
CA ASP A 165 -18.49 5.64 -15.42
C ASP A 165 -19.41 6.14 -14.29
N ILE A 166 -18.92 6.17 -13.04
CA ILE A 166 -19.75 6.48 -11.86
C ILE A 166 -19.31 7.78 -11.18
N GLN A 167 -18.01 7.88 -10.89
CA GLN A 167 -17.42 9.00 -10.15
C GLN A 167 -15.95 9.09 -10.52
N PRO A 168 -15.54 9.93 -11.48
CA PRO A 168 -14.14 10.01 -11.91
C PRO A 168 -13.18 10.14 -10.73
N LEU A 169 -12.19 9.26 -10.67
CA LEU A 169 -11.14 9.31 -9.66
C LEU A 169 -10.24 10.50 -9.98
N THR A 170 -10.13 11.44 -9.05
CA THR A 170 -9.24 12.61 -9.20
C THR A 170 -8.14 12.63 -8.17
N PHE A 171 -8.25 11.85 -7.09
CA PHE A 171 -7.38 11.90 -5.93
C PHE A 171 -7.16 10.49 -5.37
N PHE A 172 -5.90 10.11 -5.20
CA PHE A 172 -5.49 8.84 -4.61
C PHE A 172 -4.71 9.08 -3.33
N HIS A 173 -5.07 8.42 -2.22
CA HIS A 173 -4.29 8.48 -1.00
C HIS A 173 -3.39 7.25 -0.89
N PHE A 174 -2.09 7.45 -0.66
CA PHE A 174 -1.14 6.34 -0.54
C PHE A 174 -0.73 6.04 0.90
N GLY A 175 -1.33 6.72 1.88
CA GLY A 175 -0.98 6.58 3.30
C GLY A 175 0.40 7.17 3.57
N GLY A 176 1.43 6.33 3.65
CA GLY A 176 2.83 6.77 3.67
C GLY A 176 3.37 7.07 5.06
N ASP A 177 2.69 6.59 6.09
CA ASP A 177 3.00 6.86 7.48
C ASP A 177 3.91 5.83 8.15
N GLU A 178 4.50 6.26 9.25
CA GLU A 178 5.16 5.48 10.29
C GLU A 178 6.29 4.53 9.83
N VAL A 179 6.92 4.77 8.67
CA VAL A 179 8.02 3.93 8.15
C VAL A 179 9.20 3.90 9.16
N PRO A 180 9.54 2.73 9.74
CA PRO A 180 10.53 2.65 10.80
C PRO A 180 11.95 2.81 10.25
N ASP A 181 12.89 3.22 11.11
CA ASP A 181 14.31 3.13 10.79
C ASP A 181 14.72 1.64 10.73
N GLY A 182 15.68 1.29 9.87
CA GLY A 182 16.21 -0.07 9.72
C GLY A 182 15.65 -0.84 8.51
N VAL A 183 14.57 -0.33 7.90
CA VAL A 183 13.98 -0.91 6.68
C VAL A 183 14.96 -0.85 5.52
N TRP A 184 14.94 -1.91 4.69
CA TRP A 184 15.69 -2.03 3.43
C TRP A 184 17.22 -2.02 3.55
N VAL A 185 17.77 -1.93 4.76
CA VAL A 185 19.21 -1.81 5.00
C VAL A 185 19.99 -3.04 4.52
N GLU A 186 19.36 -4.21 4.56
CA GLU A 186 19.96 -5.48 4.15
C GLU A 186 19.27 -6.05 2.90
N SER A 187 18.61 -5.22 2.08
CA SER A 187 18.03 -5.62 0.79
C SER A 187 19.10 -5.57 -0.32
N PRO A 188 19.46 -6.71 -0.94
CA PRO A 188 20.33 -6.71 -2.11
C PRO A 188 19.84 -5.84 -3.28
N GLU A 189 18.53 -5.73 -3.49
CA GLU A 189 18.00 -4.87 -4.56
C GLU A 189 18.21 -3.38 -4.24
N CYS A 190 18.01 -2.97 -2.98
CA CYS A 190 18.30 -1.60 -2.55
C CYS A 190 19.80 -1.26 -2.56
N HIS A 191 20.67 -2.24 -2.33
CA HIS A 191 22.12 -2.11 -2.47
C HIS A 191 22.56 -1.78 -3.89
N LYS A 192 21.82 -2.22 -4.91
CA LYS A 192 22.13 -1.89 -6.32
C LYS A 192 21.78 -0.45 -6.68
N MET A 193 20.72 0.07 -6.08
CA MET A 193 20.18 1.39 -6.43
C MET A 193 20.88 2.52 -5.71
N THR A 194 21.47 2.23 -4.55
CA THR A 194 21.95 3.28 -3.68
C THR A 194 23.44 3.11 -3.37
N HIS A 195 24.19 4.18 -3.59
CA HIS A 195 25.41 4.45 -2.82
C HIS A 195 25.08 4.87 -1.37
N ALA A 196 23.80 4.86 -0.97
CA ALA A 196 23.27 5.40 0.30
C ALA A 196 23.73 4.63 1.55
N PHE A 197 24.36 3.47 1.36
CA PHE A 197 24.97 2.70 2.44
C PHE A 197 26.23 3.34 3.02
N GLU A 198 26.72 4.45 2.44
CA GLU A 198 27.77 5.28 3.05
C GLU A 198 27.22 6.22 4.17
N GLY A 199 25.89 6.32 4.30
CA GLY A 199 25.21 7.14 5.31
C GLY A 199 24.67 6.35 6.51
N SER A 200 23.94 7.04 7.39
CA SER A 200 23.23 6.37 8.50
C SER A 200 21.99 5.60 8.02
N ILE A 201 21.50 4.65 8.84
CA ILE A 201 20.23 3.93 8.60
C ILE A 201 19.08 4.91 8.34
N HIS A 202 19.04 6.02 9.07
CA HIS A 202 18.03 7.06 8.89
C HIS A 202 18.13 7.74 7.51
N PHE A 203 19.35 8.03 7.06
CA PHE A 203 19.60 8.61 5.74
C PHE A 203 19.16 7.64 4.62
N THR A 204 19.46 6.36 4.79
CA THR A 204 19.04 5.31 3.85
C THR A 204 17.52 5.30 3.69
N LYS A 205 16.77 5.27 4.81
CA LYS A 205 15.30 5.36 4.79
C LYS A 205 14.80 6.60 4.06
N GLN A 206 15.37 7.78 4.35
CA GLN A 206 14.95 9.03 3.74
C GLN A 206 15.12 9.02 2.22
N VAL A 207 16.28 8.59 1.72
CA VAL A 207 16.58 8.51 0.28
C VAL A 207 15.62 7.53 -0.42
N LEU A 208 15.37 6.37 0.19
CA LEU A 208 14.50 5.36 -0.39
C LEU A 208 13.02 5.75 -0.35
N MET A 209 12.57 6.46 0.70
CA MET A 209 11.24 7.07 0.74
C MET A 209 11.07 8.14 -0.34
N GLU A 210 12.07 8.99 -0.53
CA GLU A 210 12.04 9.99 -1.60
C GLU A 210 11.96 9.33 -2.98
N HIS A 211 12.73 8.25 -3.19
CA HIS A 211 12.67 7.44 -4.40
C HIS A 211 11.27 6.87 -4.65
N PHE A 212 10.66 6.26 -3.62
CA PHE A 212 9.30 5.74 -3.68
C PHE A 212 8.28 6.79 -4.09
N ILE A 213 8.26 7.93 -3.39
CA ILE A 213 7.31 9.02 -3.63
C ILE A 213 7.49 9.60 -5.04
N ARG A 214 8.73 9.77 -5.51
CA ARG A 214 9.00 10.28 -6.86
C ARG A 214 8.43 9.37 -7.95
N ASN A 215 8.61 8.05 -7.83
CA ASN A 215 8.06 7.10 -8.79
C ASN A 215 6.53 7.06 -8.74
N LEU A 216 5.93 7.06 -7.54
CA LEU A 216 4.47 7.09 -7.40
C LEU A 216 3.87 8.36 -8.01
N ILE A 217 4.52 9.52 -7.82
CA ILE A 217 4.15 10.77 -8.48
C ILE A 217 4.20 10.61 -10.00
N HIS A 218 5.24 10.00 -10.55
CA HIS A 218 5.35 9.78 -11.99
C HIS A 218 4.20 8.93 -12.54
N ILE A 219 3.86 7.84 -11.84
CA ILE A 219 2.74 6.94 -12.21
C ILE A 219 1.41 7.71 -12.16
N THR A 220 1.13 8.39 -11.06
CA THR A 220 -0.14 9.13 -10.88
C THR A 220 -0.32 10.28 -11.87
N GLN A 221 0.77 10.96 -12.24
CA GLN A 221 0.77 12.00 -13.28
C GLN A 221 0.35 11.48 -14.65
N LYS A 222 0.77 10.27 -15.04
CA LYS A 222 0.37 9.62 -16.30
C LYS A 222 -1.15 9.51 -16.40
N TYR A 223 -1.83 9.37 -15.27
CA TYR A 223 -3.28 9.22 -15.18
C TYR A 223 -4.01 10.51 -14.78
N GLY A 224 -3.30 11.64 -14.62
CA GLY A 224 -3.89 12.91 -14.21
C GLY A 224 -4.47 12.89 -12.79
N LEU A 225 -3.93 12.04 -11.91
CA LEU A 225 -4.38 11.90 -10.53
C LEU A 225 -3.58 12.82 -9.60
N ASP A 226 -4.31 13.53 -8.73
CA ASP A 226 -3.73 14.14 -7.54
C ASP A 226 -3.44 13.05 -6.51
N ILE A 227 -2.44 13.27 -5.65
CA ILE A 227 -2.08 12.31 -4.60
C ILE A 227 -2.15 12.95 -3.22
N GLY A 228 -2.47 12.12 -2.24
CA GLY A 228 -2.38 12.45 -0.83
C GLY A 228 -1.66 11.43 0.00
N ALA A 229 -1.18 11.89 1.14
CA ALA A 229 -0.50 11.07 2.12
C ALA A 229 -0.72 11.67 3.51
N TRP A 230 -0.46 10.84 4.51
CA TRP A 230 -0.34 11.25 5.89
C TRP A 230 0.81 12.24 6.10
N GLY A 231 0.78 12.89 7.26
CA GLY A 231 1.62 14.04 7.52
C GLY A 231 3.12 13.73 7.38
N ASP A 232 3.55 12.70 8.04
CA ASP A 232 4.93 12.19 8.06
C ASP A 232 5.51 11.82 6.71
N ALA A 233 4.71 11.30 5.76
CA ALA A 233 5.16 10.99 4.40
C ALA A 233 5.88 12.15 3.70
N PHE A 234 5.50 13.40 4.03
CA PHE A 234 6.09 14.62 3.48
C PHE A 234 6.93 15.42 4.47
N THR A 235 7.33 14.83 5.60
CA THR A 235 8.10 15.55 6.64
C THR A 235 9.52 15.00 6.74
N SER A 236 10.51 15.85 6.60
CA SER A 236 11.89 15.51 6.97
C SER A 236 12.05 15.47 8.49
N LYS A 237 13.16 14.89 8.97
CA LYS A 237 13.50 14.82 10.41
C LYS A 237 13.49 16.18 11.12
N ASP A 238 13.81 17.26 10.40
CA ASP A 238 13.87 18.61 10.94
C ASP A 238 12.49 19.30 11.01
N GLY A 239 11.42 18.56 10.67
CA GLY A 239 10.08 19.12 10.51
C GLY A 239 9.91 19.90 9.20
N ALA A 240 10.94 19.94 8.35
CA ALA A 240 10.86 20.61 7.05
C ALA A 240 9.98 19.79 6.12
N VAL A 241 8.93 20.43 5.61
CA VAL A 241 8.01 19.82 4.64
C VAL A 241 8.74 19.70 3.30
N ILE A 242 8.62 18.55 2.62
CA ILE A 242 9.10 18.41 1.24
C ILE A 242 8.53 19.56 0.42
N ASN A 243 9.41 20.30 -0.28
CA ASN A 243 9.00 21.46 -1.05
C ASN A 243 8.05 21.02 -2.18
N ARG A 244 6.78 21.44 -2.10
CA ARG A 244 5.75 21.13 -3.10
C ARG A 244 6.12 21.62 -4.50
N ASP A 245 6.91 22.70 -4.62
CA ASP A 245 7.40 23.21 -5.90
C ASP A 245 8.50 22.33 -6.52
N ALA A 246 9.11 21.44 -5.74
CA ALA A 246 10.06 20.45 -6.23
C ALA A 246 9.39 19.14 -6.70
N LEU A 247 8.07 19.01 -6.50
CA LEU A 247 7.28 17.89 -6.97
C LEU A 247 6.68 18.24 -8.33
N SER A 248 6.83 17.35 -9.31
CA SER A 248 6.27 17.56 -10.65
C SER A 248 4.73 17.62 -10.62
N ASN A 249 4.09 16.96 -9.65
CA ASN A 249 2.63 16.97 -9.48
C ASN A 249 2.19 18.11 -8.54
N LYS A 250 1.57 19.13 -9.12
CA LYS A 250 1.07 20.30 -8.38
C LYS A 250 -0.14 19.99 -7.50
N GLY A 251 -0.79 18.83 -7.66
CA GLY A 251 -1.94 18.36 -6.87
C GLY A 251 -1.60 17.52 -5.65
N CYS A 252 -0.34 17.51 -5.20
CA CYS A 252 0.04 16.80 -3.98
C CYS A 252 -0.54 17.47 -2.73
N SER A 253 -1.38 16.74 -1.97
CA SER A 253 -2.05 17.25 -0.77
C SER A 253 -1.70 16.42 0.46
N ARG A 254 -1.27 17.10 1.52
CA ARG A 254 -0.97 16.47 2.81
C ARG A 254 -2.22 16.40 3.66
N ILE A 255 -2.60 15.20 4.10
CA ILE A 255 -3.73 15.00 5.02
C ILE A 255 -3.15 14.78 6.42
N PHE A 256 -3.59 15.58 7.38
CA PHE A 256 -3.17 15.46 8.76
C PHE A 256 -4.21 14.68 9.56
N TRP A 257 -3.75 13.66 10.29
CA TRP A 257 -4.37 13.24 11.55
C TRP A 257 -3.45 13.66 12.70
N GLY A 258 -3.98 14.35 13.71
CA GLY A 258 -3.16 14.79 14.83
C GLY A 258 -3.86 15.73 15.80
N SER A 259 -4.35 15.19 16.90
CA SER A 259 -4.43 15.96 18.14
C SER A 259 -2.99 16.23 18.61
N LYS A 260 -2.45 17.40 18.28
CA LYS A 260 -1.50 18.02 19.21
C LYS A 260 -2.30 18.32 20.48
N ARG A 261 -2.30 17.41 21.46
CA ARG A 261 -2.50 17.85 22.84
C ARG A 261 -1.33 18.80 23.12
N ARG A 262 -1.70 20.06 23.34
CA ARG A 262 -0.80 21.10 23.85
C ARG A 262 -0.18 20.66 25.16
#